data_AF-A0A4Y1X198-F1
#
_entry.id   AF-A0A4Y1X198-F1
#
_cell.length_a   1.000
_cell.length_b   1.000
_cell.length_c   1.000
_cell.angle_alpha   90.00
_cell.angle_beta   90.00
_cell.angle_gamma   90.00
#
_symmetry.space_group_name_H-M   'P 1'
#
loop_
_entity.id
_entity.type
_entity.pdbx_description
1 polymer ?
#
loop_
_entity_poly.entity_id
_entity_poly.type
_entity_poly.pdbx_seq_one_letter_code
_entity_poly.pdbx_strand_id
1 'polypeptide(L)'
;MAVGGGLQREREARRAGTDNQKVGFHCFLTIKRRKVTKNSNFAAQIPANMERHIDINSFDYALPDERIARFPLAERSASRLLVWRRGRIAETRFSDIGDVLPAGELLVFNNTKVIRARIIMHKPSGARIEVFCLEPHAPADYERAFAVRGACEWSCIVGNRKKWKEGYVAVGFDCAGRAEHLRARMVEDRGRECVVRFEWTAPMTFGQLLEHLGRIPIPPYLNRESEEIDNTRYQTVYSKVEGSVAAPTAGLHFTPELIGAMEARGFGFEEVTLHVGAGTFLPVKDEDAAKHPMHTEHFEVRRATVARLLERWGHITAVGTTSVRTLESLAALAWRIRTGGTPDAERVIGQWEPYDIPSGYTGREALEELLAWMDAHGCDRLKAATRIMITPLGYEFRIVRNIVTNFHQPKSTLLLLVSAFVGEEWRNIYDYALDHGFRFLSYGDSSVLLRE
;
A
#
# COMPACT_ATOMS: atom_id res chain seq x y z
N MET A 1 23.04 48.38 38.72
CA MET A 1 22.30 47.18 39.18
C MET A 1 20.88 47.60 39.52
N ALA A 2 19.89 46.74 39.26
CA ALA A 2 18.48 46.87 39.67
C ALA A 2 17.68 48.09 39.12
N VAL A 3 16.34 48.14 39.18
CA VAL A 3 15.23 47.14 39.03
C VAL A 3 13.95 47.94 38.73
N GLY A 4 13.10 47.48 37.79
CA GLY A 4 11.68 47.87 37.65
C GLY A 4 11.39 49.32 37.21
N GLY A 5 10.12 49.68 36.94
CA GLY A 5 8.94 48.81 36.77
C GLY A 5 7.59 49.54 36.87
N GLY A 6 6.76 49.45 35.81
CA GLY A 6 5.33 49.78 35.84
C GLY A 6 4.94 51.27 35.67
N LEU A 7 3.78 51.50 35.02
CA LEU A 7 3.05 52.78 35.00
C LEU A 7 1.55 52.52 34.75
N GLN A 8 0.67 53.46 35.13
CA GLN A 8 -0.78 53.26 35.22
C GLN A 8 -1.61 54.27 34.40
N ARG A 9 -2.80 53.83 33.98
CA ARG A 9 -4.11 54.53 33.89
C ARG A 9 -4.19 56.02 33.48
N GLU A 10 -5.10 56.29 32.53
CA GLU A 10 -6.27 57.21 32.62
C GLU A 10 -7.16 56.95 31.36
N ARG A 11 -8.50 57.07 31.27
CA ARG A 11 -9.53 58.05 31.71
C ARG A 11 -9.39 59.43 31.01
N GLU A 12 -10.43 60.12 30.54
CA GLU A 12 -11.89 59.84 30.51
C GLU A 12 -12.59 60.48 29.27
N ALA A 13 -13.92 60.57 29.25
CA ALA A 13 -14.74 60.83 28.05
C ALA A 13 -15.21 62.30 27.87
N ARG A 14 -15.81 62.60 26.69
CA ARG A 14 -16.81 63.68 26.49
C ARG A 14 -17.82 63.34 25.37
N ARG A 15 -18.95 64.05 25.34
CA ARG A 15 -20.16 63.79 24.51
C ARG A 15 -20.84 65.11 24.09
N ALA A 16 -21.85 65.00 23.20
CA ALA A 16 -22.78 66.03 22.70
C ALA A 16 -22.23 66.99 21.60
N GLY A 17 -23.06 67.45 20.65
CA GLY A 17 -24.45 67.02 20.35
C GLY A 17 -25.21 67.85 19.28
N THR A 18 -26.08 67.15 18.53
CA THR A 18 -27.34 67.60 17.83
C THR A 18 -27.35 68.78 16.84
N ASP A 19 -27.79 68.47 15.60
CA ASP A 19 -28.66 69.23 14.66
C ASP A 19 -28.36 70.72 14.29
N ASN A 20 -28.58 71.17 13.05
CA ASN A 20 -29.80 70.96 12.25
C ASN A 20 -29.62 71.14 10.71
N GLN A 21 -30.69 70.81 9.96
CA GLN A 21 -31.09 71.14 8.56
C GLN A 21 -30.43 72.39 7.89
N LYS A 22 -30.30 72.58 6.56
CA LYS A 22 -30.87 72.04 5.27
C LYS A 22 -30.03 72.67 4.10
N VAL A 23 -29.98 72.37 2.79
CA VAL A 23 -30.61 71.53 1.71
C VAL A 23 -29.42 71.21 0.72
N GLY A 24 -29.37 70.29 -0.26
CA GLY A 24 -30.23 69.25 -0.86
C GLY A 24 -30.20 69.28 -2.42
N PHE A 25 -30.66 68.22 -3.10
CA PHE A 25 -30.49 67.91 -4.56
C PHE A 25 -29.05 67.53 -4.98
N HIS A 26 -28.81 66.51 -5.83
CA HIS A 26 -29.62 66.04 -6.96
C HIS A 26 -29.58 64.50 -7.19
N CYS A 27 -30.52 63.99 -8.01
CA CYS A 27 -30.62 62.65 -8.62
C CYS A 27 -30.76 61.41 -7.69
N PHE A 28 -31.92 60.75 -7.78
CA PHE A 28 -32.21 59.41 -7.23
C PHE A 28 -32.52 58.45 -8.39
N LEU A 29 -32.13 57.18 -8.29
CA LEU A 29 -32.63 56.12 -9.19
C LEU A 29 -32.93 54.84 -8.39
N THR A 30 -34.21 54.47 -8.34
CA THR A 30 -34.78 53.69 -7.23
C THR A 30 -34.87 52.19 -7.53
N ILE A 31 -33.92 51.39 -7.04
CA ILE A 31 -34.00 49.92 -7.12
C ILE A 31 -34.90 49.38 -5.99
N LYS A 32 -36.08 48.87 -6.35
CA LYS A 32 -36.98 48.18 -5.42
C LYS A 32 -36.33 46.87 -4.94
N ARG A 33 -36.26 46.66 -3.62
CA ARG A 33 -35.91 45.36 -3.02
C ARG A 33 -36.95 44.29 -3.40
N ARG A 34 -36.70 43.52 -4.46
CA ARG A 34 -37.39 42.22 -4.67
C ARG A 34 -36.89 41.22 -3.63
N LYS A 35 -37.79 40.49 -2.99
CA LYS A 35 -37.42 39.25 -2.29
C LYS A 35 -36.90 38.26 -3.33
N VAL A 36 -35.63 37.90 -3.27
CA VAL A 36 -35.11 36.76 -4.04
C VAL A 36 -35.53 35.49 -3.33
N THR A 37 -36.51 34.79 -3.89
CA THR A 37 -36.80 33.40 -3.51
C THR A 37 -35.59 32.54 -3.85
N LYS A 38 -35.12 31.73 -2.91
CA LYS A 38 -34.07 30.74 -3.18
C LYS A 38 -34.61 29.67 -4.13
N ASN A 39 -34.30 29.78 -5.42
CA ASN A 39 -34.40 28.65 -6.35
C ASN A 39 -33.23 27.68 -6.10
N SER A 40 -33.22 27.04 -4.93
CA SER A 40 -32.28 25.96 -4.61
C SER A 40 -32.74 24.67 -5.28
N ASN A 41 -32.51 24.56 -6.59
CA ASN A 41 -32.86 23.39 -7.41
C ASN A 41 -31.84 23.19 -8.56
N PHE A 42 -30.55 23.24 -8.25
CA PHE A 42 -29.47 22.67 -9.08
C PHE A 42 -28.28 22.23 -8.22
N ALA A 43 -28.57 21.49 -7.16
CA ALA A 43 -27.62 20.55 -6.58
C ALA A 43 -28.10 19.16 -6.97
N ALA A 44 -27.37 18.48 -7.87
CA ALA A 44 -27.61 17.06 -8.08
C ALA A 44 -27.26 16.35 -6.76
N GLN A 45 -28.27 15.74 -6.14
CA GLN A 45 -28.06 14.95 -4.93
C GLN A 45 -27.33 13.66 -5.33
N ILE A 46 -25.99 13.71 -5.35
CA ILE A 46 -25.19 12.51 -5.18
C ILE A 46 -25.64 11.90 -3.84
N PRO A 47 -26.14 10.65 -3.82
CA PRO A 47 -26.63 10.05 -2.59
C PRO A 47 -25.43 9.75 -1.68
N ALA A 48 -25.14 10.69 -0.77
CA ALA A 48 -24.29 10.42 0.37
C ALA A 48 -24.87 9.21 1.11
N ASN A 49 -24.02 8.19 1.30
CA ASN A 49 -24.40 6.89 1.85
C ASN A 49 -25.28 6.00 0.95
N MET A 50 -24.96 5.91 -0.36
CA MET A 50 -25.20 4.64 -1.07
C MET A 50 -24.32 3.57 -0.40
N GLU A 51 -24.96 2.60 0.26
CA GLU A 51 -24.25 1.58 1.05
C GLU A 51 -23.49 0.64 0.11
N ARG A 52 -22.15 0.71 0.14
CA ARG A 52 -21.28 -0.14 -0.68
C ARG A 52 -21.42 -1.58 -0.19
N HIS A 53 -21.80 -2.48 -1.09
CA HIS A 53 -22.00 -3.90 -0.82
C HIS A 53 -21.28 -4.75 -1.87
N ILE A 54 -20.53 -5.75 -1.44
CA ILE A 54 -19.81 -6.70 -2.30
C ILE A 54 -19.94 -8.10 -1.69
N ASP A 55 -20.88 -8.92 -2.17
CA ASP A 55 -20.88 -10.34 -1.79
C ASP A 55 -19.54 -10.99 -2.19
N ILE A 56 -18.78 -11.45 -1.21
CA ILE A 56 -17.48 -12.08 -1.44
C ILE A 56 -17.62 -13.48 -2.05
N ASN A 57 -18.78 -14.14 -1.93
CA ASN A 57 -19.03 -15.46 -2.50
C ASN A 57 -19.19 -15.41 -4.02
N SER A 58 -19.62 -14.28 -4.56
CA SER A 58 -19.55 -13.98 -5.99
C SER A 58 -18.11 -14.04 -6.53
N PHE A 59 -17.10 -13.91 -5.67
CA PHE A 59 -15.65 -14.03 -5.95
C PHE A 59 -15.04 -15.33 -5.39
N ASP A 60 -15.85 -16.38 -5.27
CA ASP A 60 -15.40 -17.75 -5.02
C ASP A 60 -15.00 -18.46 -6.32
N TYR A 61 -14.07 -19.40 -6.21
CA TYR A 61 -13.75 -20.38 -7.25
C TYR A 61 -13.03 -21.58 -6.61
N ALA A 62 -13.15 -22.77 -7.22
CA ALA A 62 -12.49 -23.97 -6.70
C ALA A 62 -10.97 -23.92 -6.96
N LEU A 63 -10.17 -23.80 -5.91
CA LEU A 63 -8.70 -23.88 -5.99
C LEU A 63 -8.20 -25.19 -5.35
N PRO A 64 -7.86 -26.23 -6.15
CA PRO A 64 -7.24 -27.45 -5.64
C PRO A 64 -5.85 -27.16 -5.03
N ASP A 65 -5.52 -27.83 -3.92
CA ASP A 65 -4.21 -27.68 -3.25
C ASP A 65 -3.04 -28.06 -4.18
N GLU A 66 -3.25 -29.04 -5.08
CA GLU A 66 -2.30 -29.44 -6.13
C GLU A 66 -2.00 -28.34 -7.17
N ARG A 67 -2.84 -27.31 -7.28
CA ARG A 67 -2.57 -26.12 -8.12
C ARG A 67 -1.75 -25.07 -7.38
N ILE A 68 -1.60 -25.15 -6.05
CA ILE A 68 -0.85 -24.17 -5.25
C ILE A 68 0.66 -24.47 -5.36
N ALA A 69 1.42 -23.53 -5.93
CA ALA A 69 2.87 -23.66 -5.98
C ALA A 69 3.49 -23.43 -4.58
N ARG A 70 3.84 -24.51 -3.89
CA ARG A 70 4.53 -24.47 -2.59
C ARG A 70 6.00 -24.03 -2.70
N PHE A 71 6.59 -24.17 -3.88
CA PHE A 71 7.97 -23.82 -4.23
C PHE A 71 8.06 -23.15 -5.61
N PRO A 72 9.07 -22.30 -5.86
CA PRO A 72 9.35 -21.74 -7.18
C PRO A 72 9.89 -22.81 -8.14
N LEU A 73 9.81 -22.55 -9.44
CA LEU A 73 10.62 -23.25 -10.45
C LEU A 73 12.11 -22.93 -10.25
N ALA A 74 13.00 -23.77 -10.77
CA ALA A 74 14.45 -23.54 -10.73
C ALA A 74 14.81 -22.19 -11.40
N GLU A 75 14.39 -22.01 -12.65
CA GLU A 75 14.50 -20.72 -13.35
C GLU A 75 13.28 -19.84 -13.08
N ARG A 76 13.51 -18.56 -12.75
CA ARG A 76 12.44 -17.60 -12.42
C ARG A 76 11.52 -17.31 -13.61
N SER A 77 12.10 -17.11 -14.78
CA SER A 77 11.39 -16.73 -16.02
C SER A 77 10.82 -17.93 -16.79
N ALA A 78 11.02 -19.17 -16.32
CA ALA A 78 10.48 -20.37 -16.94
C ALA A 78 9.00 -20.65 -16.58
N SER A 79 8.38 -19.80 -15.73
CA SER A 79 6.96 -19.84 -15.43
C SER A 79 6.10 -19.53 -16.67
N ARG A 80 4.86 -20.00 -16.65
CA ARG A 80 3.87 -19.73 -17.71
C ARG A 80 3.32 -18.32 -17.55
N LEU A 81 2.94 -17.71 -18.67
CA LEU A 81 2.33 -16.40 -18.73
C LEU A 81 1.01 -16.49 -19.49
N LEU A 82 -0.11 -16.34 -18.78
CA LEU A 82 -1.42 -16.14 -19.37
C LEU A 82 -1.51 -14.69 -19.88
N VAL A 83 -1.85 -14.53 -21.15
CA VAL A 83 -2.03 -13.22 -21.80
C VAL A 83 -3.52 -12.96 -21.97
N TRP A 84 -4.08 -12.04 -21.21
CA TRP A 84 -5.43 -11.53 -21.46
C TRP A 84 -5.33 -10.18 -22.18
N ARG A 85 -5.95 -10.08 -23.36
CA ARG A 85 -6.10 -8.82 -24.11
C ARG A 85 -7.54 -8.67 -24.58
N ARG A 86 -8.29 -7.74 -23.96
CA ARG A 86 -9.69 -7.41 -24.34
C ARG A 86 -10.59 -8.65 -24.55
N GLY A 87 -10.66 -9.53 -23.55
CA GLY A 87 -11.48 -10.77 -23.60
C GLY A 87 -10.87 -11.93 -24.40
N ARG A 88 -9.71 -11.75 -25.04
CA ARG A 88 -8.96 -12.86 -25.67
C ARG A 88 -7.90 -13.37 -24.70
N ILE A 89 -7.86 -14.69 -24.50
CA ILE A 89 -6.83 -15.37 -23.72
C ILE A 89 -5.86 -16.08 -24.67
N ALA A 90 -4.56 -15.98 -24.38
CA ALA A 90 -3.49 -16.76 -24.99
C ALA A 90 -2.46 -17.17 -23.92
N GLU A 91 -1.50 -18.01 -24.28
CA GLU A 91 -0.42 -18.47 -23.39
C GLU A 91 0.95 -18.26 -24.04
N THR A 92 1.95 -17.90 -23.23
CA THR A 92 3.37 -17.96 -23.57
C THR A 92 4.22 -18.21 -22.30
N ARG A 93 5.55 -18.08 -22.36
CA ARG A 93 6.44 -18.13 -21.17
C ARG A 93 6.70 -16.74 -20.61
N PHE A 94 7.06 -16.66 -19.32
CA PHE A 94 7.40 -15.38 -18.70
C PHE A 94 8.67 -14.74 -19.29
N SER A 95 9.62 -15.55 -19.79
CA SER A 95 10.76 -15.09 -20.60
C SER A 95 10.36 -14.22 -21.79
N ASP A 96 9.14 -14.42 -22.31
CA ASP A 96 8.69 -13.87 -23.60
C ASP A 96 7.76 -12.66 -23.37
N ILE A 97 7.64 -12.17 -22.12
CA ILE A 97 6.76 -11.06 -21.73
C ILE A 97 7.03 -9.76 -22.51
N GLY A 98 8.29 -9.54 -22.91
CA GLY A 98 8.69 -8.39 -23.74
C GLY A 98 8.16 -8.42 -25.18
N ASP A 99 7.68 -9.57 -25.67
CA ASP A 99 6.99 -9.73 -26.97
C ASP A 99 5.47 -9.54 -26.85
N VAL A 100 4.93 -9.61 -25.63
CA VAL A 100 3.50 -9.47 -25.33
C VAL A 100 3.12 -8.04 -24.98
N LEU A 101 3.96 -7.37 -24.19
CA LEU A 101 3.75 -5.98 -23.77
C LEU A 101 3.89 -5.00 -24.96
N PRO A 102 3.10 -3.91 -25.00
CA PRO A 102 3.30 -2.85 -26.00
C PRO A 102 4.74 -2.31 -26.01
N ALA A 103 5.26 -1.99 -27.20
CA ALA A 103 6.59 -1.41 -27.32
C ALA A 103 6.65 -0.03 -26.64
N GLY A 104 7.66 0.18 -25.79
CA GLY A 104 7.84 1.44 -25.07
C GLY A 104 7.04 1.58 -23.77
N GLU A 105 6.43 0.51 -23.24
CA GLU A 105 5.87 0.53 -21.88
C GLU A 105 6.91 0.93 -20.82
N LEU A 106 6.40 1.53 -19.74
CA LEU A 106 7.10 1.80 -18.49
C LEU A 106 6.64 0.78 -17.45
N LEU A 107 7.50 -0.18 -17.09
CA LEU A 107 7.22 -1.17 -16.07
C LEU A 107 7.55 -0.60 -14.69
N VAL A 108 6.57 -0.64 -13.78
CA VAL A 108 6.71 -0.11 -12.42
C VAL A 108 6.75 -1.25 -11.41
N PHE A 109 7.89 -1.34 -10.72
CA PHE A 109 8.17 -2.35 -9.70
C PHE A 109 8.00 -1.79 -8.28
N ASN A 110 7.48 -2.59 -7.34
CA ASN A 110 7.71 -2.36 -5.92
C ASN A 110 9.08 -2.93 -5.51
N ASN A 111 10.04 -2.07 -5.16
CA ASN A 111 11.41 -2.47 -4.80
C ASN A 111 11.60 -2.85 -3.32
N THR A 112 10.52 -3.05 -2.56
CA THR A 112 10.60 -3.47 -1.17
C THR A 112 11.25 -4.86 -1.02
N LYS A 113 12.00 -5.06 0.06
CA LYS A 113 12.65 -6.31 0.45
C LYS A 113 11.94 -6.89 1.68
N VAL A 114 11.67 -8.20 1.65
CA VAL A 114 11.06 -8.92 2.77
C VAL A 114 12.06 -9.02 3.92
N ILE A 115 11.63 -8.65 5.12
CA ILE A 115 12.42 -8.73 6.35
C ILE A 115 12.17 -10.06 7.06
N ARG A 116 13.12 -10.51 7.88
CA ARG A 116 13.01 -11.73 8.70
C ARG A 116 12.12 -11.54 9.93
N ALA A 117 10.86 -11.15 9.72
CA ALA A 117 9.95 -10.71 10.78
C ALA A 117 9.45 -11.78 11.78
N ARG A 118 9.70 -13.08 11.53
CA ARG A 118 9.21 -14.16 12.42
C ARG A 118 10.30 -14.63 13.38
N ILE A 119 10.24 -14.21 14.64
CA ILE A 119 11.16 -14.64 15.71
C ILE A 119 10.53 -15.81 16.49
N ILE A 120 11.31 -16.85 16.77
CA ILE A 120 10.90 -17.96 17.66
C ILE A 120 11.51 -17.71 19.04
N MET A 121 10.66 -17.60 20.07
CA MET A 121 11.05 -17.27 21.45
C MET A 121 10.47 -18.29 22.43
N HIS A 122 11.04 -18.38 23.62
CA HIS A 122 10.65 -19.37 24.63
C HIS A 122 10.30 -18.71 25.96
N LYS A 123 9.24 -19.19 26.62
CA LYS A 123 9.00 -18.86 28.03
C LYS A 123 10.04 -19.57 28.92
N PRO A 124 10.30 -19.10 30.16
CA PRO A 124 11.11 -19.83 31.14
C PRO A 124 10.66 -21.28 31.39
N SER A 125 9.39 -21.60 31.13
CA SER A 125 8.83 -22.96 31.18
C SER A 125 9.05 -23.79 29.90
N GLY A 126 10.02 -23.42 29.04
CA GLY A 126 10.34 -24.09 27.78
C GLY A 126 9.31 -23.96 26.65
N ALA A 127 8.20 -23.25 26.84
CA ALA A 127 7.12 -23.17 25.87
C ALA A 127 7.50 -22.29 24.64
N ARG A 128 7.56 -22.88 23.45
CA ARG A 128 7.73 -22.20 22.14
C ARG A 128 6.56 -21.24 21.88
N ILE A 129 6.89 -19.97 21.71
CA ILE A 129 6.03 -18.86 21.29
C ILE A 129 6.64 -18.29 20.00
N GLU A 130 5.79 -17.89 19.06
CA GLU A 130 6.24 -17.26 17.82
C GLU A 130 5.76 -15.82 17.82
N VAL A 131 6.66 -14.88 17.53
CA VAL A 131 6.35 -13.47 17.44
C VAL A 131 6.65 -13.04 16.01
N PHE A 132 5.58 -12.72 15.28
CA PHE A 132 5.65 -12.24 13.90
C PHE A 132 5.42 -10.72 13.93
N CYS A 133 6.48 -9.95 13.74
CA CYS A 133 6.41 -8.49 13.63
C CYS A 133 5.66 -8.08 12.35
N LEU A 134 4.72 -7.14 12.46
CA LEU A 134 3.92 -6.67 11.33
C LEU A 134 4.37 -5.29 10.84
N GLU A 135 4.35 -4.33 11.76
CA GLU A 135 4.65 -2.92 11.54
C GLU A 135 5.19 -2.29 12.84
N PRO A 136 6.05 -1.26 12.76
CA PRO A 136 6.54 -0.56 13.94
C PRO A 136 5.41 0.13 14.72
N HIS A 137 5.50 0.12 16.04
CA HIS A 137 4.58 0.84 16.92
C HIS A 137 5.26 2.03 17.60
N ALA A 138 6.45 1.79 18.20
CA ALA A 138 7.26 2.83 18.82
C ALA A 138 8.77 2.56 18.58
N PRO A 139 9.45 3.40 17.77
CA PRO A 139 8.89 4.45 16.89
C PRO A 139 8.04 3.83 15.77
N ALA A 140 7.08 4.58 15.21
CA ALA A 140 6.20 4.13 14.12
C ALA A 140 6.85 4.20 12.71
N ASP A 141 7.95 4.94 12.55
CA ASP A 141 8.71 5.04 11.31
C ASP A 141 9.66 3.84 11.14
N TYR A 142 9.65 3.20 9.97
CA TYR A 142 10.41 1.97 9.68
C TYR A 142 11.93 2.18 9.74
N GLU A 143 12.47 3.26 9.16
CA GLU A 143 13.91 3.53 9.17
C GLU A 143 14.43 3.67 10.61
N ARG A 144 13.75 4.48 11.41
CA ARG A 144 14.05 4.65 12.83
C ARG A 144 13.86 3.35 13.61
N ALA A 145 12.79 2.59 13.34
CA ALA A 145 12.48 1.34 14.04
C ALA A 145 13.49 0.22 13.78
N PHE A 146 14.12 0.16 12.60
CA PHE A 146 15.23 -0.76 12.35
C PHE A 146 16.57 -0.27 12.93
N ALA A 147 16.75 1.06 13.08
CA ALA A 147 17.96 1.68 13.61
C ALA A 147 18.03 1.74 15.15
N VAL A 148 16.91 1.63 15.87
CA VAL A 148 16.89 1.63 17.35
C VAL A 148 17.78 0.55 17.97
N ARG A 149 18.27 0.83 19.17
CA ARG A 149 19.08 -0.06 20.02
C ARG A 149 18.45 -0.14 21.42
N GLY A 150 18.62 -1.27 22.10
CA GLY A 150 18.16 -1.47 23.48
C GLY A 150 16.68 -1.85 23.61
N ALA A 151 15.76 -1.07 23.02
CA ALA A 151 14.33 -1.39 23.04
C ALA A 151 13.52 -0.79 21.89
N CYS A 152 12.40 -1.43 21.54
CA CYS A 152 11.37 -0.92 20.62
C CYS A 152 10.03 -1.67 20.80
N GLU A 153 8.94 -1.11 20.24
CA GLU A 153 7.62 -1.75 20.25
C GLU A 153 7.07 -1.90 18.83
N TRP A 154 6.44 -3.04 18.54
CA TRP A 154 5.92 -3.41 17.22
C TRP A 154 4.52 -4.02 17.35
N SER A 155 3.65 -3.76 16.38
CA SER A 155 2.43 -4.56 16.20
C SER A 155 2.83 -5.95 15.73
N CYS A 156 2.35 -7.00 16.38
CA CYS A 156 2.76 -8.38 16.14
C CYS A 156 1.58 -9.37 16.13
N ILE A 157 1.67 -10.41 15.31
CA ILE A 157 0.86 -11.63 15.48
C ILE A 157 1.63 -12.63 16.35
N VAL A 158 0.95 -13.21 17.33
CA VAL A 158 1.55 -14.13 18.30
C VAL A 158 1.08 -15.57 18.07
N GLY A 159 1.98 -16.43 17.58
CA GLY A 159 1.78 -17.88 17.54
C GLY A 159 1.81 -18.49 18.95
N ASN A 160 0.98 -19.50 19.19
CA ASN A 160 0.76 -20.10 20.52
C ASN A 160 0.26 -19.12 21.62
N ARG A 161 -0.34 -17.97 21.26
CA ARG A 161 -0.77 -16.89 22.18
C ARG A 161 -1.43 -17.35 23.49
N LYS A 162 -2.29 -18.39 23.44
CA LYS A 162 -2.96 -18.97 24.63
C LYS A 162 -1.98 -19.41 25.76
N LYS A 163 -0.70 -19.67 25.46
CA LYS A 163 0.36 -20.02 26.43
C LYS A 163 1.11 -18.81 27.00
N TRP A 164 0.98 -17.63 26.39
CA TRP A 164 1.65 -16.38 26.78
C TRP A 164 0.63 -15.30 27.12
N LYS A 165 0.05 -15.42 28.31
CA LYS A 165 -0.79 -14.38 28.93
C LYS A 165 0.07 -13.27 29.57
N GLU A 166 1.08 -13.69 30.32
CA GLU A 166 1.94 -12.84 31.15
C GLU A 166 3.39 -13.34 31.14
N GLY A 167 4.28 -12.45 31.61
CA GLY A 167 5.73 -12.66 31.72
C GLY A 167 6.48 -12.41 30.41
N TYR A 168 7.80 -12.51 30.46
CA TYR A 168 8.66 -12.40 29.28
C TYR A 168 8.77 -13.73 28.53
N VAL A 169 8.95 -13.64 27.21
CA VAL A 169 9.63 -14.66 26.41
C VAL A 169 11.05 -14.20 26.10
N ALA A 170 11.96 -15.12 25.83
CA ALA A 170 13.34 -14.80 25.44
C ALA A 170 13.85 -15.72 24.32
N VAL A 171 14.84 -15.24 23.59
CA VAL A 171 15.75 -16.05 22.76
C VAL A 171 17.18 -15.64 23.09
N GLY A 172 18.07 -16.62 23.24
CA GLY A 172 19.50 -16.41 23.44
C GLY A 172 20.26 -16.55 22.13
N PHE A 173 21.34 -15.79 21.98
CA PHE A 173 22.19 -15.78 20.79
C PHE A 173 23.63 -15.38 21.13
N ASP A 174 24.56 -15.57 20.19
CA ASP A 174 25.93 -15.08 20.33
C ASP A 174 26.10 -13.72 19.67
N CYS A 175 26.72 -12.77 20.39
CA CYS A 175 27.18 -11.50 19.85
C CYS A 175 28.70 -11.36 20.06
N ALA A 176 29.47 -11.91 19.10
CA ALA A 176 30.94 -11.88 19.09
C ALA A 176 31.57 -12.57 20.31
N GLY A 177 31.19 -13.82 20.56
CA GLY A 177 31.70 -14.64 21.67
C GLY A 177 31.07 -14.31 23.02
N ARG A 178 29.89 -13.69 23.03
CA ARG A 178 29.13 -13.32 24.22
C ARG A 178 27.69 -13.79 24.10
N ALA A 179 27.23 -14.56 25.07
CA ALA A 179 25.83 -14.93 25.19
C ALA A 179 24.97 -13.70 25.53
N GLU A 180 24.15 -13.28 24.58
CA GLU A 180 23.21 -12.17 24.68
C GLU A 180 21.76 -12.70 24.61
N HIS A 181 20.81 -11.86 25.02
CA HIS A 181 19.39 -12.22 25.03
C HIS A 181 18.51 -11.12 24.45
N LEU A 182 17.63 -11.50 23.53
CA LEU A 182 16.48 -10.69 23.15
C LEU A 182 15.29 -11.15 23.98
N ARG A 183 14.74 -10.25 24.80
CA ARG A 183 13.51 -10.47 25.58
C ARG A 183 12.35 -9.76 24.90
N ALA A 184 11.15 -10.29 25.08
CA ALA A 184 9.93 -9.62 24.67
C ALA A 184 8.82 -9.77 25.72
N ARG A 185 7.99 -8.74 25.85
CA ARG A 185 6.74 -8.74 26.62
C ARG A 185 5.59 -8.20 25.76
N MET A 186 4.41 -8.79 25.90
CA MET A 186 3.18 -8.20 25.39
C MET A 186 2.87 -6.95 26.23
N VAL A 187 2.52 -5.84 25.58
CA VAL A 187 2.15 -4.58 26.27
C VAL A 187 0.69 -4.20 26.04
N GLU A 188 0.11 -4.64 24.92
CA GLU A 188 -1.32 -4.50 24.62
C GLU A 188 -1.81 -5.74 23.86
N ASP A 189 -2.98 -6.27 24.23
CA ASP A 189 -3.62 -7.41 23.57
C ASP A 189 -4.89 -6.96 22.82
N ARG A 190 -4.81 -6.85 21.48
CA ARG A 190 -5.96 -6.58 20.59
C ARG A 190 -6.49 -7.88 19.97
N GLY A 191 -6.33 -9.01 20.66
CA GLY A 191 -6.95 -10.29 20.31
C GLY A 191 -6.16 -11.12 19.29
N ARG A 192 -6.01 -10.61 18.07
CA ARG A 192 -5.26 -11.24 16.96
C ARG A 192 -3.88 -10.59 16.75
N GLU A 193 -3.87 -9.27 16.77
CA GLU A 193 -2.66 -8.45 16.81
C GLU A 193 -2.43 -8.02 18.26
N CYS A 194 -1.17 -7.92 18.66
CA CYS A 194 -0.75 -7.51 19.98
C CYS A 194 0.43 -6.55 19.83
N VAL A 195 0.47 -5.48 20.63
CA VAL A 195 1.70 -4.67 20.71
C VAL A 195 2.69 -5.44 21.58
N VAL A 196 3.87 -5.71 21.02
CA VAL A 196 4.95 -6.43 21.70
C VAL A 196 6.16 -5.50 21.80
N ARG A 197 6.68 -5.37 23.02
CA ARG A 197 7.90 -4.65 23.32
C ARG A 197 9.08 -5.62 23.39
N PHE A 198 10.13 -5.29 22.67
CA PHE A 198 11.40 -6.01 22.58
C PHE A 198 12.48 -5.26 23.35
N GLU A 199 13.32 -5.97 24.11
CA GLU A 199 14.34 -5.40 25.00
C GLU A 199 15.63 -6.28 24.98
N TRP A 200 16.79 -5.66 24.77
CA TRP A 200 18.09 -6.34 24.63
C TRP A 200 19.29 -5.48 25.09
N THR A 201 20.45 -6.11 25.28
CA THR A 201 21.70 -5.45 25.71
C THR A 201 22.79 -5.41 24.63
N ALA A 202 22.75 -6.35 23.67
CA ALA A 202 23.72 -6.44 22.58
C ALA A 202 23.87 -5.13 21.78
N PRO A 203 25.08 -4.79 21.28
CA PRO A 203 25.36 -3.58 20.49
C PRO A 203 24.84 -3.66 19.04
N MET A 204 23.69 -4.29 18.83
CA MET A 204 22.99 -4.48 17.56
C MET A 204 21.75 -3.59 17.48
N THR A 205 21.34 -3.19 16.27
CA THR A 205 20.04 -2.55 16.05
C THR A 205 18.93 -3.59 15.88
N PHE A 206 17.65 -3.18 15.96
CA PHE A 206 16.54 -4.13 15.79
C PHE A 206 16.54 -4.81 14.41
N GLY A 207 16.87 -4.08 13.33
CA GLY A 207 17.00 -4.69 12.00
C GLY A 207 18.08 -5.78 11.95
N GLN A 208 19.22 -5.57 12.62
CA GLN A 208 20.28 -6.58 12.74
C GLN A 208 19.84 -7.79 13.58
N LEU A 209 19.00 -7.60 14.60
CA LEU A 209 18.42 -8.70 15.37
C LEU A 209 17.40 -9.50 14.55
N LEU A 210 16.58 -8.85 13.73
CA LEU A 210 15.68 -9.57 12.81
C LEU A 210 16.48 -10.42 11.82
N GLU A 211 17.50 -9.87 11.18
CA GLU A 211 18.32 -10.61 10.20
C GLU A 211 19.08 -11.79 10.84
N HIS A 212 19.47 -11.68 12.11
CA HIS A 212 20.20 -12.72 12.85
C HIS A 212 19.31 -13.79 13.51
N LEU A 213 18.17 -13.40 14.11
CA LEU A 213 17.31 -14.27 14.93
C LEU A 213 16.02 -14.69 14.23
N GLY A 214 15.60 -13.93 13.24
CA GLY A 214 14.34 -14.09 12.56
C GLY A 214 14.37 -15.07 11.39
N ARG A 215 13.18 -15.45 10.95
CA ARG A 215 12.92 -16.22 9.74
C ARG A 215 12.09 -15.39 8.77
N ILE A 216 12.25 -15.63 7.46
CA ILE A 216 11.36 -15.02 6.47
C ILE A 216 9.92 -15.51 6.71
N PRO A 217 8.94 -14.60 6.86
CA PRO A 217 7.53 -14.95 6.89
C PRO A 217 7.08 -15.38 5.48
N ILE A 218 6.80 -16.66 5.29
CA ILE A 218 6.15 -17.17 4.08
C ILE A 218 4.63 -17.31 4.30
N PRO A 219 3.79 -17.10 3.26
CA PRO A 219 2.33 -17.16 3.38
C PRO A 219 1.82 -18.52 3.89
N PRO A 220 0.77 -18.53 4.75
CA PRO A 220 0.30 -19.76 5.40
C PRO A 220 -0.24 -20.80 4.42
N TYR A 221 -0.74 -20.39 3.25
CA TYR A 221 -1.25 -21.30 2.22
C TYR A 221 -0.17 -22.17 1.55
N LEU A 222 1.12 -21.89 1.75
CA LEU A 222 2.21 -22.74 1.24
C LEU A 222 2.35 -24.04 2.06
N ASN A 223 1.70 -24.11 3.24
CA ASN A 223 1.59 -25.30 4.10
C ASN A 223 2.93 -25.98 4.41
N ARG A 224 3.96 -25.17 4.67
CA ARG A 224 5.31 -25.57 5.12
C ARG A 224 5.96 -24.48 5.98
N GLU A 225 7.05 -24.82 6.66
CA GLU A 225 7.93 -23.84 7.33
C GLU A 225 8.82 -23.13 6.30
N SER A 226 9.39 -21.98 6.67
CA SER A 226 10.35 -21.23 5.83
C SER A 226 11.67 -21.98 5.70
N GLU A 227 12.20 -22.10 4.49
CA GLU A 227 13.44 -22.81 4.17
C GLU A 227 14.53 -21.85 3.69
N GLU A 228 15.79 -22.31 3.64
CA GLU A 228 16.92 -21.46 3.23
C GLU A 228 16.77 -20.91 1.80
N ILE A 229 16.11 -21.66 0.91
CA ILE A 229 15.77 -21.21 -0.44
C ILE A 229 14.86 -19.97 -0.44
N ASP A 230 13.96 -19.82 0.54
CA ASP A 230 13.06 -18.65 0.63
C ASP A 230 13.84 -17.35 0.90
N ASN A 231 15.01 -17.42 1.56
CA ASN A 231 15.87 -16.25 1.82
C ASN A 231 16.29 -15.52 0.53
N THR A 232 16.37 -16.22 -0.60
CA THR A 232 16.73 -15.64 -1.91
C THR A 232 15.58 -15.69 -2.92
N ARG A 233 14.71 -16.70 -2.86
CA ARG A 233 13.61 -16.89 -3.83
C ARG A 233 12.30 -16.23 -3.43
N TYR A 234 12.07 -15.94 -2.15
CA TYR A 234 10.95 -15.07 -1.71
C TYR A 234 11.34 -13.57 -1.73
N GLN A 235 12.19 -13.19 -2.68
CA GLN A 235 12.67 -11.83 -2.94
C GLN A 235 12.75 -11.60 -4.46
N THR A 236 12.49 -10.37 -4.91
CA THR A 236 12.70 -9.96 -6.31
C THR A 236 14.18 -9.59 -6.54
N VAL A 237 14.65 -9.76 -7.77
CA VAL A 237 16.05 -9.49 -8.13
C VAL A 237 16.46 -8.00 -8.02
N TYR A 238 15.47 -7.12 -7.90
CA TYR A 238 15.61 -5.67 -7.74
C TYR A 238 15.20 -5.17 -6.34
N SER A 239 14.93 -6.06 -5.38
CA SER A 239 14.55 -5.66 -4.00
C SER A 239 15.70 -4.94 -3.29
N LYS A 240 15.41 -3.80 -2.67
CA LYS A 240 16.39 -2.87 -2.08
C LYS A 240 15.98 -2.34 -0.71
N VAL A 241 14.71 -1.96 -0.53
CA VAL A 241 14.25 -1.23 0.66
C VAL A 241 13.58 -2.16 1.67
N GLU A 242 14.26 -2.44 2.78
CA GLU A 242 13.77 -3.31 3.83
C GLU A 242 12.53 -2.73 4.53
N GLY A 243 11.50 -3.55 4.73
CA GLY A 243 10.34 -3.20 5.56
C GLY A 243 9.04 -3.92 5.23
N SER A 244 9.00 -4.82 4.25
CA SER A 244 7.80 -5.64 4.01
C SER A 244 7.87 -7.00 4.71
N VAL A 245 6.71 -7.57 5.02
CA VAL A 245 6.57 -8.95 5.50
C VAL A 245 5.95 -9.90 4.47
N ALA A 246 5.72 -9.42 3.26
CA ALA A 246 5.30 -10.20 2.10
C ALA A 246 6.07 -9.74 0.85
N ALA A 247 6.40 -10.67 -0.04
CA ALA A 247 7.08 -10.33 -1.29
C ALA A 247 6.10 -9.69 -2.30
N PRO A 248 6.54 -8.78 -3.19
CA PRO A 248 5.77 -8.40 -4.37
C PRO A 248 5.84 -9.52 -5.41
N THR A 249 5.03 -10.58 -5.22
CA THR A 249 5.23 -11.91 -5.83
C THR A 249 5.23 -11.95 -7.36
N ALA A 250 4.49 -11.04 -8.01
CA ALA A 250 4.49 -10.90 -9.47
C ALA A 250 5.88 -10.55 -10.04
N GLY A 251 6.72 -9.90 -9.23
CA GLY A 251 8.09 -9.56 -9.55
C GLY A 251 9.10 -10.71 -9.45
N LEU A 252 8.71 -11.86 -8.87
CA LEU A 252 9.65 -12.96 -8.59
C LEU A 252 10.13 -13.68 -9.85
N HIS A 253 9.40 -13.54 -10.96
CA HIS A 253 9.69 -14.18 -12.26
C HIS A 253 10.71 -13.41 -13.11
N PHE A 254 10.92 -12.12 -12.84
CA PHE A 254 11.94 -11.32 -13.52
C PHE A 254 13.35 -11.75 -13.12
N THR A 255 14.27 -11.71 -14.08
CA THR A 255 15.70 -11.90 -13.88
C THR A 255 16.46 -10.68 -14.41
N PRO A 256 17.73 -10.45 -14.01
CA PRO A 256 18.54 -9.35 -14.55
C PRO A 256 18.69 -9.41 -16.07
N GLU A 257 18.78 -10.62 -16.64
CA GLU A 257 18.94 -10.86 -18.06
C GLU A 257 17.66 -10.50 -18.84
N LEU A 258 16.49 -10.85 -18.30
CA LEU A 258 15.19 -10.48 -18.87
C LEU A 258 14.97 -8.96 -18.83
N ILE A 259 15.31 -8.31 -17.70
CA ILE A 259 15.21 -6.85 -17.57
C ILE A 259 16.14 -6.17 -18.59
N GLY A 260 17.43 -6.55 -18.64
CA GLY A 260 18.38 -5.97 -19.59
C GLY A 260 18.03 -6.22 -21.07
N ALA A 261 17.46 -7.38 -21.40
CA ALA A 261 16.95 -7.67 -22.74
C ALA A 261 15.73 -6.81 -23.11
N MET A 262 14.90 -6.42 -22.14
CA MET A 262 13.80 -5.48 -22.33
C MET A 262 14.29 -4.03 -22.39
N GLU A 263 15.26 -3.61 -21.58
CA GLU A 263 15.89 -2.29 -21.67
C GLU A 263 16.51 -2.05 -23.06
N ALA A 264 17.22 -3.06 -23.59
CA ALA A 264 17.76 -3.03 -24.95
C ALA A 264 16.70 -2.92 -26.07
N ARG A 265 15.42 -3.20 -25.75
CA ARG A 265 14.25 -3.06 -26.63
C ARG A 265 13.47 -1.75 -26.40
N GLY A 266 13.94 -0.87 -25.52
CA GLY A 266 13.32 0.44 -25.24
C GLY A 266 12.20 0.43 -24.18
N PHE A 267 12.01 -0.68 -23.47
CA PHE A 267 11.17 -0.68 -22.27
C PHE A 267 11.80 0.19 -21.18
N GLY A 268 10.97 0.98 -20.50
CA GLY A 268 11.39 1.73 -19.32
C GLY A 268 11.13 0.94 -18.04
N PHE A 269 11.94 1.15 -17.01
CA PHE A 269 11.74 0.58 -15.69
C PHE A 269 11.82 1.68 -14.62
N GLU A 270 10.88 1.66 -13.68
CA GLU A 270 10.81 2.58 -12.54
C GLU A 270 10.47 1.83 -11.25
N GLU A 271 10.85 2.42 -10.12
CA GLU A 271 10.67 1.81 -8.81
C GLU A 271 9.85 2.69 -7.87
N VAL A 272 8.82 2.09 -7.27
CA VAL A 272 8.14 2.59 -6.08
C VAL A 272 8.53 1.73 -4.87
N THR A 273 8.40 2.25 -3.66
CA THR A 273 8.50 1.45 -2.43
C THR A 273 7.13 1.44 -1.77
N LEU A 274 6.54 0.27 -1.50
CA LEU A 274 5.32 0.12 -0.68
C LEU A 274 5.56 -1.02 0.32
N HIS A 275 5.57 -0.67 1.61
CA HIS A 275 5.79 -1.58 2.73
C HIS A 275 4.51 -2.36 3.06
N VAL A 276 4.55 -3.66 2.80
CA VAL A 276 3.41 -4.57 2.91
C VAL A 276 3.42 -5.26 4.28
N GLY A 277 2.45 -4.92 5.13
CA GLY A 277 2.19 -5.58 6.41
C GLY A 277 1.46 -6.93 6.24
N ALA A 278 1.34 -7.73 7.31
CA ALA A 278 0.76 -9.07 7.23
C ALA A 278 -0.75 -9.11 6.94
N GLY A 279 -1.42 -7.95 6.86
CA GLY A 279 -2.79 -7.81 6.37
C GLY A 279 -3.02 -8.50 5.02
N THR A 280 -2.02 -8.47 4.14
CA THR A 280 -2.06 -9.12 2.82
C THR A 280 -2.11 -10.65 2.87
N PHE A 281 -1.84 -11.28 4.03
CA PHE A 281 -2.03 -12.72 4.26
C PHE A 281 -3.39 -13.05 4.87
N LEU A 282 -4.27 -12.07 5.09
CA LEU A 282 -5.57 -12.29 5.73
C LEU A 282 -6.67 -12.44 4.65
N PRO A 283 -7.44 -13.54 4.66
CA PRO A 283 -8.61 -13.64 3.79
C PRO A 283 -9.70 -12.67 4.25
N VAL A 284 -10.55 -12.26 3.32
CA VAL A 284 -11.81 -11.58 3.66
C VAL A 284 -12.66 -12.57 4.48
N LYS A 285 -13.20 -12.10 5.62
CA LYS A 285 -14.01 -12.93 6.53
C LYS A 285 -15.49 -12.62 6.46
N ASP A 286 -15.79 -11.35 6.22
CA ASP A 286 -17.13 -10.79 6.13
C ASP A 286 -17.74 -11.22 4.80
N GLU A 287 -19.00 -11.65 4.81
CA GLU A 287 -19.73 -12.00 3.58
C GLU A 287 -19.84 -10.79 2.64
N ASP A 288 -19.82 -9.59 3.21
CA ASP A 288 -19.74 -8.32 2.49
C ASP A 288 -18.32 -7.75 2.54
N ALA A 289 -17.58 -7.87 1.44
CA ALA A 289 -16.20 -7.42 1.33
C ALA A 289 -16.04 -5.91 1.51
N ALA A 290 -17.08 -5.10 1.31
CA ALA A 290 -17.02 -3.66 1.56
C ALA A 290 -16.90 -3.31 3.06
N LYS A 291 -17.18 -4.28 3.95
CA LYS A 291 -16.99 -4.15 5.41
C LYS A 291 -15.59 -4.57 5.87
N HIS A 292 -14.78 -5.19 5.00
CA HIS A 292 -13.42 -5.60 5.30
C HIS A 292 -12.50 -4.38 5.51
N PRO A 293 -11.84 -4.22 6.67
CA PRO A 293 -10.94 -3.10 6.91
C PRO A 293 -9.59 -3.34 6.23
N MET A 294 -9.26 -2.53 5.22
CA MET A 294 -7.94 -2.57 4.60
C MET A 294 -6.85 -2.09 5.57
N HIS A 295 -5.77 -2.85 5.66
CA HIS A 295 -4.60 -2.54 6.49
C HIS A 295 -3.82 -1.35 5.93
N THR A 296 -3.17 -0.60 6.82
CA THR A 296 -2.25 0.49 6.44
C THR A 296 -1.03 -0.10 5.72
N GLU A 297 -0.62 0.53 4.64
CA GLU A 297 0.66 0.27 3.99
C GLU A 297 1.34 1.61 3.68
N HIS A 298 2.63 1.73 4.00
CA HIS A 298 3.40 2.97 3.86
C HIS A 298 4.19 2.95 2.56
N PHE A 299 4.20 4.05 1.80
CA PHE A 299 4.90 4.13 0.53
C PHE A 299 5.76 5.38 0.34
N GLU A 300 6.74 5.23 -0.55
CA GLU A 300 7.58 6.32 -1.06
C GLU A 300 7.59 6.27 -2.60
N VAL A 301 7.44 7.44 -3.24
CA VAL A 301 7.71 7.63 -4.67
C VAL A 301 8.64 8.85 -4.85
N ARG A 302 9.63 8.73 -5.73
CA ARG A 302 10.57 9.82 -6.04
C ARG A 302 9.98 10.81 -7.04
N ARG A 303 10.37 12.08 -6.93
CA ARG A 303 10.05 13.17 -7.87
C ARG A 303 10.39 12.79 -9.31
N ALA A 304 11.56 12.17 -9.51
CA ALA A 304 11.98 11.64 -10.81
C ALA A 304 10.98 10.60 -11.35
N THR A 305 10.56 9.64 -10.53
CA THR A 305 9.59 8.61 -10.93
C THR A 305 8.22 9.22 -11.24
N VAL A 306 7.74 10.23 -10.51
CA VAL A 306 6.50 10.96 -10.88
C VAL A 306 6.63 11.64 -12.25
N ALA A 307 7.76 12.29 -12.52
CA ALA A 307 8.03 12.90 -13.84
C ALA A 307 8.10 11.86 -14.97
N ARG A 308 8.59 10.65 -14.69
CA ARG A 308 8.71 9.53 -15.65
C ARG A 308 7.37 8.86 -15.91
N LEU A 309 6.52 8.73 -14.89
CA LEU A 309 5.11 8.34 -15.03
C LEU A 309 4.34 9.37 -15.87
N LEU A 310 4.65 10.65 -15.76
CA LEU A 310 4.05 11.70 -16.59
C LEU A 310 4.56 11.66 -18.05
N GLU A 311 5.87 11.50 -18.26
CA GLU A 311 6.49 11.31 -19.59
C GLU A 311 5.82 10.14 -20.35
N ARG A 312 5.50 9.05 -19.64
CA ARG A 312 4.96 7.81 -20.20
C ARG A 312 3.48 7.58 -19.87
N TRP A 313 2.72 8.62 -19.52
CA TRP A 313 1.30 8.45 -19.21
C TRP A 313 0.54 7.89 -20.42
N GLY A 314 -0.20 6.79 -20.19
CA GLY A 314 -0.80 5.97 -21.26
C GLY A 314 -0.04 4.68 -21.55
N HIS A 315 1.22 4.55 -21.10
CA HIS A 315 2.09 3.40 -21.33
C HIS A 315 2.70 2.87 -20.04
N ILE A 316 1.85 2.59 -19.03
CA ILE A 316 2.28 2.21 -17.68
C ILE A 316 1.79 0.79 -17.35
N THR A 317 2.76 -0.12 -17.21
CA THR A 317 2.56 -1.51 -16.77
C THR A 317 2.91 -1.62 -15.29
N ALA A 318 1.91 -1.87 -14.44
CA ALA A 318 2.12 -2.09 -13.02
C ALA A 318 2.47 -3.57 -12.76
N VAL A 319 3.63 -3.83 -12.14
CA VAL A 319 4.06 -5.19 -11.80
C VAL A 319 3.67 -5.51 -10.36
N GLY A 320 2.59 -6.28 -10.22
CA GLY A 320 1.98 -6.68 -8.96
C GLY A 320 0.91 -5.70 -8.47
N THR A 321 -0.15 -6.26 -7.86
CA THR A 321 -1.27 -5.54 -7.23
C THR A 321 -0.84 -4.52 -6.17
N THR A 322 0.30 -4.75 -5.53
CA THR A 322 0.96 -3.80 -4.63
C THR A 322 1.35 -2.52 -5.38
N SER A 323 2.08 -2.62 -6.49
CA SER A 323 2.46 -1.49 -7.34
C SER A 323 1.25 -0.77 -7.94
N VAL A 324 0.19 -1.51 -8.30
CA VAL A 324 -1.11 -0.94 -8.73
C VAL A 324 -1.70 -0.02 -7.65
N ARG A 325 -1.76 -0.49 -6.40
CA ARG A 325 -2.28 0.30 -5.28
C ARG A 325 -1.42 1.53 -4.99
N THR A 326 -0.09 1.45 -5.13
CA THR A 326 0.78 2.63 -5.00
C THR A 326 0.49 3.67 -6.09
N LEU A 327 0.42 3.24 -7.36
CA LEU A 327 0.22 4.14 -8.49
C LEU A 327 -1.14 4.84 -8.44
N GLU A 328 -2.23 4.09 -8.22
CA GLU A 328 -3.56 4.72 -8.13
C GLU A 328 -3.75 5.52 -6.82
N SER A 329 -2.97 5.25 -5.77
CA SER A 329 -2.89 6.13 -4.59
C SER A 329 -2.32 7.52 -4.93
N LEU A 330 -1.47 7.66 -5.95
CA LEU A 330 -0.99 8.97 -6.42
C LEU A 330 -2.12 9.84 -6.96
N ALA A 331 -3.10 9.24 -7.65
CA ALA A 331 -4.27 9.96 -8.15
C ALA A 331 -5.13 10.53 -7.01
N ALA A 332 -5.28 9.77 -5.92
CA ALA A 332 -5.97 10.25 -4.71
C ALA A 332 -5.18 11.35 -3.98
N LEU A 333 -3.84 11.26 -3.90
CA LEU A 333 -3.01 12.34 -3.34
C LEU A 333 -3.07 13.62 -4.16
N ALA A 334 -3.04 13.53 -5.49
CA ALA A 334 -3.18 14.70 -6.36
C ALA A 334 -4.56 15.35 -6.22
N TRP A 335 -5.64 14.55 -6.14
CA TRP A 335 -6.99 15.07 -5.90
C TRP A 335 -7.12 15.76 -4.52
N ARG A 336 -6.45 15.25 -3.48
CA ARG A 336 -6.31 15.94 -2.17
C ARG A 336 -5.57 17.27 -2.28
N ILE A 337 -4.49 17.32 -3.05
CA ILE A 337 -3.75 18.58 -3.30
C ILE A 337 -4.67 19.59 -3.99
N ARG A 338 -5.40 19.17 -5.03
CA ARG A 338 -6.35 20.02 -5.78
C ARG A 338 -7.47 20.60 -4.93
N THR A 339 -7.94 19.84 -3.93
CA THR A 339 -9.13 20.18 -3.12
C THR A 339 -8.83 20.73 -1.72
N GLY A 340 -7.64 20.44 -1.17
CA GLY A 340 -7.24 20.78 0.20
C GLY A 340 -5.79 21.22 0.38
N GLY A 341 -5.00 21.34 -0.70
CA GLY A 341 -3.71 22.03 -0.74
C GLY A 341 -2.48 21.28 -0.21
N THR A 342 -2.63 20.15 0.49
CA THR A 342 -1.48 19.39 1.03
C THR A 342 -1.67 17.86 0.96
N PRO A 343 -0.62 17.09 0.62
CA PRO A 343 -0.55 15.65 0.82
C PRO A 343 -0.01 15.37 2.23
N ASP A 344 -0.87 15.58 3.23
CA ASP A 344 -0.55 15.23 4.63
C ASP A 344 -0.14 13.75 4.73
N ALA A 345 1.10 13.51 5.16
CA ALA A 345 1.71 12.18 5.25
C ALA A 345 1.24 11.37 6.48
N GLU A 346 0.72 12.04 7.52
CA GLU A 346 0.10 11.37 8.68
C GLU A 346 -1.34 10.94 8.33
N ARG A 347 -2.02 11.69 7.45
CA ARG A 347 -3.35 11.34 6.92
C ARG A 347 -3.26 10.23 5.86
N VAL A 348 -3.39 8.99 6.30
CA VAL A 348 -3.59 7.80 5.45
C VAL A 348 -4.66 8.04 4.35
N ILE A 349 -4.43 7.54 3.13
CA ILE A 349 -5.41 7.55 2.02
C ILE A 349 -6.54 6.57 2.34
N GLY A 350 -7.77 7.08 2.35
CA GLY A 350 -8.96 6.36 2.79
C GLY A 350 -9.33 5.22 1.85
N GLN A 351 -9.88 4.14 2.42
CA GLN A 351 -10.22 2.90 1.70
C GLN A 351 -11.05 3.13 0.43
N TRP A 352 -11.96 4.11 0.49
CA TRP A 352 -12.89 4.46 -0.58
C TRP A 352 -12.58 5.80 -1.28
N GLU A 353 -11.53 6.50 -0.87
CA GLU A 353 -11.21 7.86 -1.33
C GLU A 353 -10.94 7.97 -2.86
N PRO A 354 -10.36 6.96 -3.56
CA PRO A 354 -10.25 7.00 -5.02
C PRO A 354 -11.59 7.01 -5.77
N TYR A 355 -12.70 6.59 -5.14
CA TYR A 355 -14.04 6.63 -5.74
C TYR A 355 -14.68 8.02 -5.65
N ASP A 356 -14.13 8.92 -4.82
CA ASP A 356 -14.60 10.31 -4.67
C ASP A 356 -13.92 11.26 -5.68
N ILE A 357 -13.08 10.72 -6.58
CA ILE A 357 -12.40 11.43 -7.65
C ILE A 357 -13.35 11.54 -8.88
N PRO A 358 -13.60 12.74 -9.44
CA PRO A 358 -14.43 12.89 -10.63
C PRO A 358 -13.84 12.16 -11.86
N SER A 359 -14.70 11.54 -12.68
CA SER A 359 -14.30 10.89 -13.95
C SER A 359 -13.70 11.85 -14.98
N GLY A 360 -13.94 13.16 -14.84
CA GLY A 360 -13.26 14.19 -15.64
C GLY A 360 -11.80 14.45 -15.21
N TYR A 361 -11.37 14.03 -14.01
CA TYR A 361 -10.00 14.23 -13.53
C TYR A 361 -9.09 13.08 -13.97
N THR A 362 -8.21 13.40 -14.90
CA THR A 362 -7.34 12.41 -15.56
C THR A 362 -6.13 12.05 -14.70
N GLY A 363 -5.58 10.85 -14.92
CA GLY A 363 -4.28 10.50 -14.34
C GLY A 363 -3.11 11.35 -14.85
N ARG A 364 -3.29 12.06 -15.97
CA ARG A 364 -2.31 13.02 -16.47
C ARG A 364 -2.29 14.28 -15.60
N GLU A 365 -3.45 14.91 -15.39
CA GLU A 365 -3.58 16.05 -14.47
C GLU A 365 -3.08 15.68 -13.07
N ALA A 366 -3.39 14.48 -12.58
CA ALA A 366 -2.93 14.01 -11.28
C ALA A 366 -1.39 13.97 -11.18
N LEU A 367 -0.69 13.50 -12.22
CA LEU A 367 0.77 13.45 -12.25
C LEU A 367 1.39 14.85 -12.46
N GLU A 368 0.76 15.71 -13.27
CA GLU A 368 1.18 17.11 -13.47
C GLU A 368 1.05 17.93 -12.16
N GLU A 369 -0.07 17.78 -11.46
CA GLU A 369 -0.38 18.46 -10.19
C GLU A 369 0.48 17.95 -9.04
N LEU A 370 0.72 16.63 -8.96
CA LEU A 370 1.62 16.05 -7.97
C LEU A 370 3.07 16.48 -8.19
N LEU A 371 3.55 16.49 -9.44
CA LEU A 371 4.90 16.94 -9.78
C LEU A 371 5.08 18.44 -9.48
N ALA A 372 4.11 19.27 -9.86
CA ALA A 372 4.13 20.71 -9.57
C ALA A 372 4.13 20.99 -8.05
N TRP A 373 3.38 20.20 -7.26
CA TRP A 373 3.41 20.30 -5.80
C TRP A 373 4.78 19.90 -5.24
N MET A 374 5.36 18.79 -5.71
CA MET A 374 6.67 18.32 -5.25
C MET A 374 7.78 19.35 -5.56
N ASP A 375 7.74 19.93 -6.76
CA ASP A 375 8.68 20.97 -7.20
C ASP A 375 8.55 22.25 -6.36
N ALA A 376 7.33 22.71 -6.11
CA ALA A 376 7.06 23.92 -5.31
C ALA A 376 7.51 23.79 -3.84
N HIS A 377 7.61 22.57 -3.31
CA HIS A 377 8.01 22.28 -1.93
C HIS A 377 9.44 21.70 -1.82
N GLY A 378 10.19 21.58 -2.91
CA GLY A 378 11.54 20.99 -2.91
C GLY A 378 11.58 19.51 -2.52
N CYS A 379 10.49 18.78 -2.75
CA CYS A 379 10.29 17.41 -2.28
C CYS A 379 10.86 16.38 -3.28
N ASP A 380 12.03 15.80 -2.98
CA ASP A 380 12.58 14.67 -3.77
C ASP A 380 11.75 13.38 -3.60
N ARG A 381 11.12 13.18 -2.44
CA ARG A 381 10.46 11.93 -2.05
C ARG A 381 9.13 12.17 -1.35
N LEU A 382 8.07 11.78 -2.03
CA LEU A 382 6.72 11.76 -1.48
C LEU A 382 6.55 10.51 -0.62
N LYS A 383 6.62 10.66 0.71
CA LYS A 383 6.23 9.63 1.68
C LYS A 383 4.76 9.79 2.05
N ALA A 384 4.00 8.70 2.03
CA ALA A 384 2.58 8.67 2.38
C ALA A 384 2.14 7.28 2.87
N ALA A 385 0.87 7.14 3.27
CA ALA A 385 0.28 5.87 3.67
C ALA A 385 -1.05 5.64 2.95
N THR A 386 -1.38 4.37 2.64
CA THR A 386 -2.61 4.00 1.91
C THR A 386 -3.36 2.87 2.59
N ARG A 387 -4.68 2.85 2.40
CA ARG A 387 -5.60 1.74 2.69
C ARG A 387 -6.54 1.45 1.52
N ILE A 388 -6.24 1.94 0.30
CA ILE A 388 -7.22 1.88 -0.80
C ILE A 388 -7.64 0.44 -1.14
N MET A 389 -8.95 0.24 -1.28
CA MET A 389 -9.53 -1.00 -1.77
C MET A 389 -9.94 -0.80 -3.22
N ILE A 390 -9.42 -1.65 -4.12
CA ILE A 390 -9.77 -1.62 -5.55
C ILE A 390 -10.75 -2.77 -5.79
N THR A 391 -11.97 -2.44 -6.22
CA THR A 391 -13.09 -3.38 -6.34
C THR A 391 -13.95 -3.04 -7.56
N PRO A 392 -14.73 -3.99 -8.12
CA PRO A 392 -15.54 -3.77 -9.33
C PRO A 392 -16.76 -2.83 -9.14
N LEU A 393 -16.86 -2.09 -8.02
CA LEU A 393 -17.83 -1.01 -7.81
C LEU A 393 -17.55 0.25 -8.67
N GLY A 394 -17.29 0.07 -9.96
CA GLY A 394 -17.03 1.17 -10.91
C GLY A 394 -15.66 1.85 -10.76
N TYR A 395 -14.64 1.14 -10.29
CA TYR A 395 -13.29 1.70 -10.12
C TYR A 395 -12.66 2.11 -11.46
N GLU A 396 -12.03 3.29 -11.50
CA GLU A 396 -11.47 3.87 -12.71
C GLU A 396 -9.95 4.09 -12.56
N PHE A 397 -9.18 3.23 -13.23
CA PHE A 397 -7.71 3.23 -13.25
C PHE A 397 -7.16 4.43 -14.04
N ARG A 398 -6.62 5.42 -13.33
CA ARG A 398 -6.17 6.70 -13.87
C ARG A 398 -4.76 6.64 -14.42
N ILE A 399 -3.86 5.89 -13.78
CA ILE A 399 -2.43 5.85 -14.07
C ILE A 399 -2.04 4.50 -14.69
N VAL A 400 -2.50 3.39 -14.12
CA VAL A 400 -2.22 2.03 -14.61
C VAL A 400 -2.97 1.74 -15.91
N ARG A 401 -2.28 1.12 -16.89
CA ARG A 401 -2.85 0.73 -18.18
C ARG A 401 -2.79 -0.78 -18.42
N ASN A 402 -1.75 -1.42 -17.92
CA ASN A 402 -1.52 -2.87 -17.98
C ASN A 402 -1.13 -3.38 -16.58
N ILE A 403 -1.46 -4.64 -16.26
CA ILE A 403 -1.08 -5.28 -14.98
C ILE A 403 -0.38 -6.61 -15.24
N VAL A 404 0.79 -6.82 -14.63
CA VAL A 404 1.42 -8.15 -14.51
C VAL A 404 1.16 -8.66 -13.09
N THR A 405 0.57 -9.84 -12.93
CA THR A 405 0.24 -10.39 -11.60
C THR A 405 0.31 -11.92 -11.53
N ASN A 406 0.22 -12.50 -10.34
CA ASN A 406 -0.05 -13.93 -10.14
C ASN A 406 -1.56 -14.18 -10.10
N PHE A 407 -1.96 -15.44 -10.18
CA PHE A 407 -3.31 -15.85 -9.78
C PHE A 407 -3.46 -15.76 -8.24
N HIS A 408 -4.60 -15.25 -7.77
CA HIS A 408 -4.86 -14.91 -6.36
C HIS A 408 -5.88 -15.85 -5.71
N GLN A 409 -5.91 -15.96 -4.39
CA GLN A 409 -6.88 -16.82 -3.69
C GLN A 409 -8.34 -16.42 -3.99
N PRO A 410 -9.30 -17.36 -4.02
CA PRO A 410 -10.71 -17.02 -3.97
C PRO A 410 -11.02 -16.20 -2.71
N LYS A 411 -12.07 -15.38 -2.75
CA LYS A 411 -12.50 -14.51 -1.63
C LYS A 411 -11.39 -13.59 -1.10
N SER A 412 -10.58 -13.04 -1.99
CA SER A 412 -9.47 -12.13 -1.65
C SER A 412 -9.65 -10.73 -2.26
N THR A 413 -9.12 -9.72 -1.56
CA THR A 413 -9.09 -8.32 -2.04
C THR A 413 -8.23 -8.14 -3.29
N LEU A 414 -7.27 -9.05 -3.53
CA LEU A 414 -6.47 -9.07 -4.75
C LEU A 414 -7.28 -9.57 -5.96
N LEU A 415 -8.21 -10.51 -5.75
CA LEU A 415 -9.14 -10.95 -6.79
C LEU A 415 -10.17 -9.85 -7.13
N LEU A 416 -10.63 -9.09 -6.14
CA LEU A 416 -11.47 -7.91 -6.35
C LEU A 416 -10.76 -6.82 -7.18
N LEU A 417 -9.45 -6.62 -6.97
CA LEU A 417 -8.64 -5.70 -7.78
C LEU A 417 -8.51 -6.18 -9.23
N VAL A 418 -8.27 -7.48 -9.44
CA VAL A 418 -8.22 -8.06 -10.80
C VAL A 418 -9.58 -7.93 -11.49
N SER A 419 -10.68 -8.27 -10.83
CA SER A 419 -12.03 -8.11 -11.36
C SER A 419 -12.37 -6.64 -11.68
N ALA A 420 -11.94 -5.68 -10.86
CA ALA A 420 -12.10 -4.26 -11.17
C ALA A 420 -11.40 -3.86 -12.48
N PHE A 421 -10.30 -4.53 -12.84
CA PHE A 421 -9.49 -4.21 -14.01
C PHE A 421 -9.97 -4.88 -15.31
N VAL A 422 -10.49 -6.12 -15.23
CA VAL A 422 -10.94 -6.90 -16.41
C VAL A 422 -12.47 -7.01 -16.55
N GLY A 423 -13.24 -6.59 -15.54
CA GLY A 423 -14.69 -6.84 -15.46
C GLY A 423 -15.01 -8.30 -15.09
N GLU A 424 -16.14 -8.82 -15.58
CA GLU A 424 -16.58 -10.22 -15.37
C GLU A 424 -15.62 -11.27 -15.96
N GLU A 425 -14.77 -10.88 -16.91
CA GLU A 425 -13.76 -11.73 -17.56
C GLU A 425 -12.77 -12.39 -16.60
N TRP A 426 -12.74 -11.97 -15.32
CA TRP A 426 -11.89 -12.61 -14.31
C TRP A 426 -12.22 -14.10 -14.14
N ARG A 427 -13.48 -14.51 -14.30
CA ARG A 427 -13.86 -15.93 -14.25
C ARG A 427 -13.20 -16.69 -15.40
N ASN A 428 -13.43 -16.25 -16.64
CA ASN A 428 -12.85 -16.81 -17.86
C ASN A 428 -11.31 -16.98 -17.75
N ILE A 429 -10.61 -15.99 -17.17
CA ILE A 429 -9.16 -16.04 -16.93
C ILE A 429 -8.78 -17.14 -15.93
N TYR A 430 -9.50 -17.26 -14.82
CA TYR A 430 -9.20 -18.20 -13.73
C TYR A 430 -9.62 -19.63 -14.06
N ASP A 431 -10.77 -19.80 -14.69
CA ASP A 431 -11.27 -21.10 -15.18
C ASP A 431 -10.32 -21.65 -16.26
N TYR A 432 -9.93 -20.82 -17.24
CA TYR A 432 -8.90 -21.20 -18.23
C TYR A 432 -7.59 -21.61 -17.55
N ALA A 433 -7.13 -20.86 -16.54
CA ALA A 433 -5.91 -21.16 -15.81
C ALA A 433 -5.99 -22.49 -15.04
N LEU A 434 -7.13 -22.82 -14.44
CA LEU A 434 -7.36 -24.09 -13.76
C LEU A 434 -7.36 -25.27 -14.75
N ASP A 435 -8.14 -25.15 -15.83
CA ASP A 435 -8.29 -26.18 -16.86
C ASP A 435 -6.97 -26.48 -17.56
N HIS A 436 -6.22 -25.44 -17.94
CA HIS A 436 -4.94 -25.57 -18.63
C HIS A 436 -3.76 -25.85 -17.67
N GLY A 437 -4.01 -26.02 -16.37
CA GLY A 437 -3.02 -26.48 -15.40
C GLY A 437 -1.96 -25.44 -15.00
N PHE A 438 -2.31 -24.16 -14.99
CA PHE A 438 -1.46 -23.11 -14.42
C PHE A 438 -1.32 -23.31 -12.92
N ARG A 439 -0.19 -22.89 -12.37
CA ARG A 439 0.11 -22.93 -10.93
C ARG A 439 -0.28 -21.59 -10.29
N PHE A 440 -0.77 -21.63 -9.06
CA PHE A 440 -1.41 -20.48 -8.40
C PHE A 440 -0.57 -19.92 -7.24
N LEU A 441 -0.89 -18.68 -6.86
CA LEU A 441 -0.35 -17.95 -5.70
C LEU A 441 1.15 -17.60 -5.83
N SER A 442 1.83 -17.29 -4.71
CA SER A 442 3.16 -16.64 -4.66
C SER A 442 4.20 -17.17 -5.65
N TYR A 443 4.38 -18.49 -5.71
CA TYR A 443 5.38 -19.16 -6.55
C TYR A 443 4.78 -19.78 -7.83
N GLY A 444 3.52 -19.44 -8.12
CA GLY A 444 2.76 -19.97 -9.25
C GLY A 444 3.27 -19.47 -10.60
N ASP A 445 2.40 -19.53 -11.59
CA ASP A 445 2.57 -18.89 -12.87
C ASP A 445 2.02 -17.45 -12.81
N SER A 446 2.10 -16.74 -13.93
CA SER A 446 1.71 -15.34 -14.03
C SER A 446 0.63 -15.10 -15.07
N SER A 447 -0.01 -13.94 -14.96
CA SER A 447 -0.85 -13.34 -15.99
C SER A 447 -0.37 -11.93 -16.31
N VAL A 448 -0.56 -11.52 -17.56
CA VAL A 448 -0.49 -10.12 -18.00
C VAL A 448 -1.85 -9.73 -18.56
N LEU A 449 -2.38 -8.63 -18.02
CA LEU A 449 -3.73 -8.13 -18.27
C LEU A 449 -3.60 -6.82 -19.05
N LEU A 450 -4.05 -6.85 -20.31
CA LEU A 450 -3.94 -5.77 -21.27
C LEU A 450 -5.34 -5.26 -21.64
N ARG A 451 -5.65 -4.01 -21.28
CA ARG A 451 -6.95 -3.39 -21.64
C ARG A 451 -7.00 -2.89 -23.08
N GLU A 452 -5.87 -2.87 -23.78
CA GLU A 452 -5.72 -2.33 -25.14
C GLU A 452 -5.17 -3.32 -26.18
#